data_AF-A6MZB7-F1
#
_entry.id   AF-A6MZB7-F1
#
_cell.length_a   1.000
_cell.length_b   1.000
_cell.length_c   1.000
_cell.angle_alpha   90.00
_cell.angle_beta   90.00
_cell.angle_gamma   90.00
#
_symmetry.space_group_name_H-M   'P 1'
#
loop_
_entity.id
_entity.type
_entity.pdbx_description
1 polymer ?
#
loop_
_entity_poly.entity_id
_entity_poly.type
_entity_poly.pdbx_seq_one_letter_code
_entity_poly.pdbx_strand_id
1 'polypeptide(L)'
;VAGGITNAMKFVDRFLAKEKLALPVEVETRTLQEVKDLLEYAAENNTSLTRIMLDNMVVPLGNGDIDVSMLKDAVELINGRFETEASGNVTIDTVKKIGETGVTYISSGALTHSVKALDISLKIDTELALQVGRRTNRA
;
A
#
# COMPACT_ATOMS: atom_id res chain seq x y z
N VAL A 1 25.17 1.22 0.42
CA VAL A 1 24.20 1.40 1.52
C VAL A 1 24.26 2.87 1.96
N ALA A 2 23.11 3.56 2.09
CA ALA A 2 23.07 5.01 2.33
C ALA A 2 23.36 5.43 3.79
N GLY A 3 23.36 4.48 4.74
CA GLY A 3 23.70 4.76 6.14
C GLY A 3 22.58 5.42 6.94
N GLY A 4 21.31 5.08 6.67
CA GLY A 4 20.13 5.57 7.38
C GLY A 4 19.10 6.24 6.47
N ILE A 5 17.86 6.36 6.96
CA ILE A 5 16.73 6.91 6.20
C ILE A 5 16.96 8.39 5.81
N THR A 6 17.44 9.22 6.73
CA THR A 6 17.73 10.64 6.45
C THR A 6 18.78 10.80 5.35
N ASN A 7 19.84 9.98 5.37
CA ASN A 7 20.87 10.00 4.33
C ASN A 7 20.30 9.53 2.98
N ALA A 8 19.48 8.48 2.97
CA ALA A 8 18.81 8.01 1.76
C ALA A 8 17.95 9.11 1.14
N MET A 9 17.10 9.79 1.93
CA MET A 9 16.28 10.90 1.46
C MET A 9 17.11 12.05 0.89
N LYS A 10 18.19 12.43 1.57
CA LYS A 10 19.11 13.46 1.08
C LYS A 10 19.74 13.11 -0.27
N PHE A 11 20.08 11.84 -0.50
CA PHE A 11 20.61 11.40 -1.79
C PHE A 11 19.53 11.43 -2.88
N VAL A 12 18.32 10.97 -2.55
CA VAL A 12 17.18 10.96 -3.48
C VAL A 12 16.81 12.39 -3.89
N ASP A 13 16.61 13.30 -2.94
CA ASP A 13 16.23 14.69 -3.23
C ASP A 13 17.30 15.41 -4.04
N ARG A 14 18.59 15.20 -3.71
CA ARG A 14 19.70 15.75 -4.50
C ARG A 14 19.69 15.20 -5.93
N PHE A 15 19.45 13.91 -6.10
CA PHE A 15 19.42 13.29 -7.42
C PHE A 15 18.24 13.82 -8.26
N LEU A 16 17.04 13.85 -7.69
CA LEU A 16 15.85 14.37 -8.38
C LEU A 16 16.02 15.84 -8.77
N ALA A 17 16.59 16.67 -7.89
CA ALA A 17 16.88 18.07 -8.21
C ALA A 17 17.93 18.21 -9.31
N LYS A 18 19.01 17.41 -9.28
CA LYS A 18 20.08 17.41 -10.29
C LYS A 18 19.55 17.02 -11.67
N GLU A 19 18.71 16.00 -11.73
CA GLU A 19 18.13 15.48 -12.97
C GLU A 19 16.85 16.22 -13.39
N LYS A 20 16.37 17.18 -12.58
CA LYS A 20 15.14 17.98 -12.80
C LYS A 20 13.89 17.10 -12.96
N LEU A 21 13.80 16.05 -12.14
CA LEU A 21 12.69 15.10 -12.13
C LEU A 21 11.70 15.46 -11.01
N ALA A 22 10.40 15.45 -11.35
CA ALA A 22 9.31 15.62 -10.38
C ALA A 22 8.62 14.27 -10.19
N LEU A 23 9.23 13.40 -9.39
CA LEU A 23 8.71 12.06 -9.09
C LEU A 23 8.28 11.99 -7.63
N PRO A 24 7.13 11.37 -7.31
CA PRO A 24 6.74 11.12 -5.93
C PRO A 24 7.71 10.12 -5.30
N VAL A 25 8.07 10.37 -4.03
CA VAL A 25 8.89 9.46 -3.23
C VAL A 25 8.05 8.88 -2.10
N GLU A 26 8.17 7.56 -1.94
CA GLU A 26 7.63 6.80 -0.82
C GLU A 26 8.79 6.21 -0.01
N VAL A 27 8.65 6.20 1.31
CA VAL A 27 9.62 5.56 2.21
C VAL A 27 8.93 4.57 3.12
N GLU A 28 9.46 3.34 3.14
CA GLU A 28 9.11 2.30 4.11
C GLU A 28 9.78 2.58 5.46
N THR A 29 8.97 2.52 6.52
CA THR A 29 9.40 2.65 7.91
C THR A 29 8.85 1.49 8.72
N ARG A 30 9.61 1.04 9.71
CA ARG A 30 9.29 -0.10 10.58
C ARG A 30 9.22 0.28 12.04
N THR A 31 9.65 1.50 12.40
CA THR A 31 9.63 1.99 13.78
C THR A 31 9.15 3.43 13.86
N LEU A 32 8.60 3.81 15.02
CA LEU A 32 8.23 5.20 15.29
C LEU A 32 9.43 6.16 15.24
N GLN A 33 10.64 5.66 15.52
CA GLN A 33 11.85 6.50 15.43
C GLN A 33 12.15 6.87 13.98
N GLU A 34 12.06 5.92 13.06
CA GLU A 34 12.24 6.18 11.62
C GLU A 34 11.20 7.17 11.07
N VAL A 35 9.94 7.07 11.54
CA VAL A 35 8.89 8.05 11.21
C VAL A 35 9.29 9.45 11.72
N LYS A 36 9.76 9.57 12.96
CA LYS A 36 10.22 10.85 13.53
C LYS A 36 11.39 11.43 12.74
N ASP A 37 12.38 10.61 12.40
CA ASP A 37 13.56 11.03 11.64
C ASP A 37 13.16 11.57 10.25
N LEU A 38 12.16 10.97 9.59
CA LEU A 38 11.60 11.49 8.33
C LEU A 38 10.86 12.81 8.52
N LEU A 39 10.04 12.92 9.56
CA LEU A 39 9.26 14.13 9.83
C LEU A 39 10.16 15.33 10.19
N GLU A 40 11.26 15.08 10.89
CA GLU A 40 12.31 16.06 11.18
C GLU A 40 13.04 16.46 9.89
N TYR A 41 13.50 15.48 9.11
CA TYR A 41 14.14 15.76 7.82
C TYR A 41 13.25 16.61 6.91
N ALA A 42 11.96 16.25 6.78
CA ALA A 42 11.02 16.97 5.94
C ALA A 42 10.58 18.33 6.51
N ALA A 43 10.77 18.58 7.81
CA ALA A 43 10.56 19.92 8.39
C ALA A 43 11.72 20.86 8.07
N GLU A 44 12.94 20.33 7.96
CA GLU A 44 14.16 21.11 7.72
C GLU A 44 14.53 21.26 6.24
N ASN A 45 14.00 20.39 5.37
CA ASN A 45 14.41 20.29 3.97
C ASN A 45 13.21 20.32 3.03
N ASN A 46 13.39 20.91 1.85
CA ASN A 46 12.44 20.76 0.76
C ASN A 46 12.60 19.37 0.13
N THR A 47 11.68 18.46 0.47
CA THR A 47 11.77 17.06 0.10
C THR A 47 10.71 16.64 -0.92
N SER A 48 11.02 15.62 -1.71
CA SER A 48 10.11 14.98 -2.68
C SER A 48 9.27 13.87 -2.03
N LEU A 49 9.36 13.69 -0.70
CA LEU A 49 8.56 12.74 0.06
C LEU A 49 7.07 13.06 -0.09
N THR A 50 6.30 12.05 -0.47
CA THR A 50 4.84 12.15 -0.64
C THR A 50 4.09 11.17 0.25
N ARG A 51 4.70 10.02 0.56
CA ARG A 51 4.06 8.95 1.32
C ARG A 51 5.04 8.27 2.28
N ILE A 52 4.52 7.89 3.44
CA ILE A 52 5.22 7.07 4.42
C ILE A 52 4.48 5.73 4.54
N MET A 53 5.16 4.64 4.17
CA MET A 53 4.67 3.29 4.39
C MET A 53 5.07 2.84 5.81
N LEU A 54 4.07 2.36 6.55
CA LEU A 54 4.15 1.88 7.92
C LEU A 54 4.14 0.34 7.86
N ASP A 55 5.32 -0.25 7.67
CA ASP A 55 5.48 -1.69 7.45
C ASP A 55 5.49 -2.46 8.76
N ASN A 56 4.64 -3.50 8.84
CA ASN A 56 4.56 -4.44 9.95
C ASN A 56 4.34 -3.78 11.33
N MET A 57 3.69 -2.60 11.39
CA MET A 57 3.29 -1.94 12.63
C MET A 57 2.00 -2.50 13.26
N VAL A 58 1.51 -3.63 12.74
CA VAL A 58 0.34 -4.37 13.21
C VAL A 58 0.80 -5.71 13.76
N VAL A 59 0.46 -6.01 15.01
CA VAL A 59 0.94 -7.21 15.72
C VAL A 59 -0.22 -8.18 15.97
N PRO A 60 -0.13 -9.45 15.52
CA PRO A 60 -1.13 -10.46 15.86
C PRO A 60 -1.16 -10.76 17.36
N LEU A 61 -2.34 -10.89 17.94
CA LEU A 61 -2.57 -11.25 19.33
C LEU A 61 -2.98 -12.73 19.44
N GLY A 62 -2.67 -13.37 20.57
CA GLY A 62 -2.94 -14.80 20.79
C GLY A 62 -4.44 -15.17 20.83
N ASN A 63 -5.33 -14.18 20.89
CA ASN A 63 -6.78 -14.35 20.87
C ASN A 63 -7.39 -14.23 19.44
N GLY A 64 -6.56 -14.09 18.41
CA GLY A 64 -6.99 -13.92 17.02
C GLY A 64 -7.31 -12.47 16.62
N ASP A 65 -7.14 -11.51 17.54
CA ASP A 65 -7.22 -10.07 17.23
C ASP A 65 -5.84 -9.52 16.84
N ILE A 66 -5.76 -8.24 16.52
CA ILE A 66 -4.53 -7.51 16.21
C ILE A 66 -4.35 -6.29 17.12
N ASP A 67 -3.10 -5.96 17.44
CA ASP A 67 -2.73 -4.68 18.02
C ASP A 67 -2.31 -3.71 16.91
N VAL A 68 -2.93 -2.54 16.92
CA VAL A 68 -2.69 -1.44 15.96
C VAL A 68 -2.20 -0.17 16.67
N SER A 69 -1.80 -0.27 17.93
CA SER A 69 -1.34 0.86 18.75
C SER A 69 -0.18 1.61 18.09
N MET A 70 0.88 0.91 17.69
CA MET A 70 2.02 1.52 16.99
C MET A 70 1.61 2.17 15.66
N LEU A 71 0.76 1.51 14.88
CA LEU A 71 0.26 2.07 13.62
C LEU A 71 -0.52 3.38 13.87
N LYS A 72 -1.38 3.39 14.88
CA LYS A 72 -2.16 4.57 15.26
C LYS A 72 -1.25 5.71 15.74
N ASP A 73 -0.29 5.41 16.60
CA ASP A 73 0.69 6.40 17.07
C ASP A 73 1.47 7.01 15.89
N ALA A 74 1.85 6.20 14.89
CA ALA A 74 2.52 6.69 13.69
C ALA A 74 1.62 7.60 12.84
N VAL A 75 0.35 7.24 12.64
CA VAL A 75 -0.62 8.07 11.92
C VAL A 75 -0.84 9.41 12.64
N GLU A 76 -1.00 9.38 13.96
CA GLU A 76 -1.14 10.59 14.78
C GLU A 76 0.11 11.47 14.72
N LEU A 77 1.32 10.89 14.76
CA LEU A 77 2.58 11.61 14.60
C LEU A 77 2.71 12.29 13.24
N ILE A 78 2.28 11.62 12.16
CA ILE A 78 2.33 12.16 10.79
C ILE A 78 1.29 13.27 10.63
N ASN A 79 0.16 13.18 11.33
CA ASN A 79 -0.87 14.23 11.43
C ASN A 79 -1.29 14.81 10.07
N GLY A 80 -1.46 13.94 9.07
CA GLY A 80 -1.87 14.32 7.72
C GLY A 80 -0.84 15.12 6.90
N ARG A 81 0.41 15.25 7.36
CA ARG A 81 1.50 15.92 6.61
C ARG A 81 1.89 15.19 5.33
N PHE A 82 1.75 13.86 5.33
CA PHE A 82 2.06 12.96 4.22
C PHE A 82 0.94 11.90 4.12
N GLU A 83 0.80 11.31 2.93
CA GLU A 83 -0.02 10.11 2.80
C GLU A 83 0.57 8.99 3.66
N THR A 84 -0.28 8.21 4.30
CA THR A 84 0.12 7.06 5.11
C THR A 84 -0.36 5.77 4.47
N GLU A 85 0.49 4.76 4.43
CA GLU A 85 0.13 3.44 3.92
C GLU A 85 0.47 2.35 4.95
N ALA A 86 -0.53 1.56 5.37
CA ALA A 86 -0.26 0.37 6.16
C ALA A 86 0.08 -0.81 5.25
N SER A 87 1.17 -1.52 5.58
CA SER A 87 1.59 -2.75 4.90
C SER A 87 2.01 -3.83 5.89
N GLY A 88 2.07 -5.07 5.42
CA GLY A 88 2.41 -6.24 6.23
C GLY A 88 1.21 -6.89 6.92
N ASN A 89 1.08 -8.21 6.78
CA ASN A 89 0.06 -9.05 7.45
C ASN A 89 -1.41 -8.58 7.30
N VAL A 90 -1.75 -7.93 6.19
CA VAL A 90 -3.11 -7.49 5.89
C VAL A 90 -3.95 -8.66 5.36
N THR A 91 -5.03 -8.98 6.06
CA THR A 91 -6.02 -10.01 5.71
C THR A 91 -7.44 -9.42 5.72
N ILE A 92 -8.42 -10.19 5.26
CA ILE A 92 -9.83 -9.77 5.28
C ILE A 92 -10.35 -9.50 6.71
N ASP A 93 -9.81 -10.22 7.69
CA ASP A 93 -10.20 -10.09 9.10
C ASP A 93 -9.53 -8.87 9.76
N THR A 94 -8.32 -8.50 9.31
CA THR A 94 -7.53 -7.41 9.91
C THR A 94 -7.75 -6.05 9.24
N VAL A 95 -8.08 -6.03 7.95
CA VAL A 95 -8.14 -4.80 7.12
C VAL A 95 -9.05 -3.71 7.70
N LYS A 96 -10.18 -4.09 8.30
CA LYS A 96 -11.13 -3.12 8.89
C LYS A 96 -10.48 -2.34 10.03
N LYS A 97 -9.90 -3.05 11.00
CA LYS A 97 -9.28 -2.45 12.19
C LYS A 97 -8.01 -1.66 11.84
N ILE A 98 -7.28 -2.09 10.81
CA ILE A 98 -6.18 -1.32 10.22
C ILE A 98 -6.72 -0.01 9.62
N GLY A 99 -7.79 -0.04 8.84
CA GLY A 99 -8.40 1.16 8.24
C GLY A 99 -8.94 2.15 9.27
N GLU A 100 -9.48 1.65 10.39
CA GLU A 100 -9.96 2.47 11.51
C GLU A 100 -8.84 3.28 12.21
N THR A 101 -7.56 2.99 11.96
CA THR A 101 -6.44 3.82 12.46
C THR A 101 -6.31 5.17 11.76
N GLY A 102 -6.97 5.36 10.61
CA GLY A 102 -6.90 6.59 9.83
C GLY A 102 -5.77 6.63 8.79
N VAL A 103 -5.19 5.48 8.43
CA VAL A 103 -4.27 5.40 7.29
C VAL A 103 -4.94 5.80 5.97
N THR A 104 -4.18 6.40 5.07
CA THR A 104 -4.68 6.83 3.74
C THR A 104 -4.87 5.64 2.81
N TYR A 105 -3.92 4.70 2.84
CA TYR A 105 -3.92 3.48 2.03
C TYR A 105 -3.63 2.24 2.87
N ILE A 106 -4.03 1.08 2.35
CA ILE A 106 -3.63 -0.23 2.85
C ILE A 106 -3.20 -1.06 1.65
N SER A 107 -1.96 -1.58 1.68
CA SER A 107 -1.49 -2.53 0.67
C SER A 107 -1.54 -3.97 1.18
N SER A 108 -1.94 -4.89 0.30
CA SER A 108 -1.99 -6.32 0.61
C SER A 108 -1.55 -7.15 -0.59
N GLY A 109 -0.42 -7.84 -0.43
CA GLY A 109 0.07 -8.80 -1.42
C GLY A 109 -0.83 -10.04 -1.57
N ALA A 110 -1.69 -10.32 -0.59
CA ALA A 110 -2.63 -11.44 -0.66
C ALA A 110 -3.61 -11.32 -1.84
N LEU A 111 -3.89 -10.08 -2.28
CA LEU A 111 -4.76 -9.80 -3.43
C LEU A 111 -4.19 -10.22 -4.78
N THR A 112 -2.90 -10.56 -4.87
CA THR A 112 -2.25 -10.91 -6.14
C THR A 112 -1.56 -12.27 -6.10
N HIS A 113 -0.88 -12.61 -5.01
CA HIS A 113 -0.11 -13.86 -4.92
C HIS A 113 -0.89 -15.03 -4.29
N SER A 114 -2.02 -14.77 -3.62
CA SER A 114 -2.76 -15.78 -2.85
C SER A 114 -4.25 -15.79 -3.14
N VAL A 115 -4.62 -15.44 -4.37
CA VAL A 115 -6.02 -15.37 -4.81
C VAL A 115 -6.63 -16.75 -5.04
N LYS A 116 -7.87 -16.92 -4.58
CA LYS A 116 -8.72 -18.02 -5.02
C LYS A 116 -9.36 -17.62 -6.34
N ALA A 117 -9.01 -18.31 -7.43
CA ALA A 117 -9.60 -18.07 -8.74
C ALA A 117 -11.13 -18.26 -8.68
N LEU A 118 -11.86 -17.37 -9.35
CA LEU A 118 -13.30 -17.51 -9.50
C LEU A 118 -13.58 -18.65 -10.48
N ASP A 119 -14.46 -19.57 -10.10
CA ASP A 119 -14.91 -20.64 -10.99
C ASP A 119 -15.94 -20.09 -11.97
N ILE A 120 -15.57 -20.02 -13.25
CA ILE A 120 -16.39 -19.46 -14.32
C ILE A 120 -16.54 -20.50 -15.41
N SER A 121 -17.78 -20.78 -15.81
CA SER A 121 -18.09 -21.67 -16.93
C SER A 121 -19.02 -21.00 -17.94
N LEU A 122 -18.76 -21.23 -19.23
CA LEU A 122 -19.62 -20.81 -20.32
C LEU A 122 -20.57 -21.97 -20.68
N LYS A 123 -21.86 -21.78 -20.47
CA LYS A 123 -22.90 -22.71 -20.93
C LYS A 123 -23.46 -22.21 -22.25
N ILE A 124 -23.36 -23.04 -23.28
CA ILE A 124 -23.86 -22.73 -24.63
C ILE A 124 -25.07 -23.61 -24.90
N ASP A 125 -26.17 -22.98 -25.32
CA ASP A 125 -27.27 -23.67 -25.99
C ASP A 125 -26.89 -23.85 -27.47
N THR A 126 -26.55 -25.08 -27.84
CA THR A 126 -26.08 -25.42 -29.18
C THR A 126 -27.18 -25.33 -30.23
N GLU A 127 -28.44 -25.58 -29.87
CA GLU A 127 -29.58 -25.44 -30.78
C GLU A 127 -29.84 -23.98 -31.10
N LEU A 128 -29.87 -23.12 -30.08
CA LEU A 128 -30.00 -21.68 -30.26
C LEU A 128 -28.83 -21.10 -31.06
N ALA A 129 -27.60 -21.54 -30.79
CA ALA A 129 -26.42 -21.12 -31.53
C ALA A 129 -26.51 -21.47 -33.02
N LEU A 130 -26.96 -22.68 -33.36
CA LEU A 130 -27.19 -23.11 -34.74
C LEU A 130 -28.30 -22.30 -35.43
N GLN A 131 -29.40 -22.00 -34.73
CA GLN A 131 -30.47 -21.15 -35.26
C GLN A 131 -29.98 -19.74 -35.58
N VAL A 132 -29.18 -19.13 -34.70
CA VAL A 132 -28.60 -17.80 -34.91
C VAL A 132 -27.58 -17.82 -36.06
N GLY A 133 -26.73 -18.84 -36.13
CA GLY A 133 -25.76 -19.01 -37.22
C GLY A 133 -26.42 -19.07 -38.60
N ARG A 134 -27.50 -19.87 -38.73
CA ARG A 134 -28.32 -19.93 -39.95
C ARG A 134 -29.00 -18.60 -40.29
N ARG A 135 -29.54 -17.88 -39.30
CA ARG A 135 -30.17 -16.56 -39.50
C ARG A 135 -29.20 -15.46 -39.90
N THR A 136 -27.94 -15.57 -39.49
CA THR A 136 -26.91 -14.54 -39.72
C THR A 136 -25.94 -14.87 -40.86
N ASN A 137 -26.15 -15.99 -41.55
CA ASN A 137 -25.30 -16.47 -42.65
C ASN A 137 -23.83 -16.68 -42.24
N ARG A 138 -23.61 -17.13 -41.00
CA ARG A 138 -22.29 -17.37 -40.38
C ARG A 138 -22.02 -18.84 -40.05
N ALA A 139 -22.92 -19.73 -40.46
CA ALA A 139 -22.83 -21.18 -40.28
C ALA A 139 -22.62 -21.88 -41.62
#